data_AF-A0A5J4NK91-F1
#
_entry.id   AF-A0A5J4NK91-F1
#
_cell.length_a   1.000
_cell.length_b   1.000
_cell.length_c   1.000
_cell.angle_alpha   90.00
_cell.angle_beta   90.00
_cell.angle_gamma   90.00
#
_symmetry.space_group_name_H-M   'P 1'
#
loop_
_entity.id
_entity.type
_entity.pdbx_description
1 polymer ?
#
loop_
_entity_poly.entity_id
_entity_poly.type
_entity_poly.pdbx_seq_one_letter_code
_entity_poly.pdbx_strand_id
1 'polypeptide(L)'
;TSITVTVARAIELKHEASLIAGLAKETAAVYEKSGFALKPYDLKVMGKWLKYLEFKKHCYDTCAYVYYAEHLLKQEKVGVALAIIAEAEKTYKQSLDAGKAYAHADGVGLSAKPADHCFFRRLGTLVENTRRKLERENGMIFHQRVPTAAPSFDLKAKYGIAEPKTPEINFTPDPRWNDAYIGFNEKKILESITTRDARAKQHKEKTDRDAPVEPIPEKPIFHTDKDPKTDSGCVLS
;
A
#
# COMPACT_ATOMS: atom_id res chain seq x y z
N THR A 1 0.81 12.89 -5.04
CA THR A 1 0.77 11.64 -5.83
C THR A 1 1.25 10.50 -4.97
N SER A 2 0.56 9.35 -4.94
CA SER A 2 0.97 8.20 -4.12
C SER A 2 2.22 7.53 -4.69
N ILE A 3 3.16 7.09 -3.83
CA ILE A 3 4.42 6.44 -4.25
C ILE A 3 4.19 5.20 -5.13
N THR A 4 3.07 4.50 -4.93
CA THR A 4 2.64 3.36 -5.75
C THR A 4 2.35 3.73 -7.21
N VAL A 5 1.77 4.92 -7.43
CA VAL A 5 1.47 5.47 -8.76
C VAL A 5 2.79 5.86 -9.45
N THR A 6 3.75 6.38 -8.69
CA THR A 6 5.08 6.69 -9.22
C THR A 6 5.80 5.44 -9.72
N VAL A 7 5.78 4.33 -8.98
CA VAL A 7 6.35 3.05 -9.44
C VAL A 7 5.67 2.58 -10.72
N ALA A 8 4.34 2.56 -10.74
CA ALA A 8 3.58 2.13 -11.93
C ALA A 8 3.91 2.99 -13.16
N ARG A 9 4.01 4.32 -12.97
CA ARG A 9 4.38 5.24 -14.04
C ARG A 9 5.82 5.06 -14.49
N ALA A 10 6.74 4.79 -13.57
CA ALA A 10 8.14 4.54 -13.89
C ALA A 10 8.31 3.31 -14.80
N ILE A 11 7.51 2.26 -14.53
CA ILE A 11 7.45 1.04 -15.35
C ILE A 11 6.91 1.36 -16.74
N GLU A 12 5.78 2.07 -16.85
CA GLU A 12 5.17 2.42 -18.13
C GLU A 12 6.05 3.30 -19.01
N LEU A 13 6.77 4.23 -18.40
CA LEU A 13 7.74 5.09 -19.10
C LEU A 13 9.08 4.39 -19.37
N LYS A 14 9.20 3.09 -19.04
CA LYS A 14 10.39 2.26 -19.28
C LYS A 14 11.67 2.90 -18.72
N HIS A 15 11.58 3.46 -17.52
CA HIS A 15 12.75 3.99 -16.83
C HIS A 15 13.79 2.91 -16.55
N GLU A 16 14.99 3.34 -16.15
CA GLU A 16 16.09 2.45 -15.84
C GLU A 16 15.74 1.53 -14.65
N ALA A 17 16.18 0.28 -14.72
CA ALA A 17 15.75 -0.78 -13.82
C ALA A 17 16.21 -0.55 -12.36
N SER A 18 17.38 0.03 -12.12
CA SER A 18 17.80 0.42 -10.77
C SER A 18 16.92 1.51 -10.17
N LEU A 19 16.43 2.46 -10.98
CA LEU A 19 15.47 3.47 -10.49
C LEU A 19 14.15 2.82 -10.06
N ILE A 20 13.59 1.95 -10.91
CA ILE A 20 12.34 1.24 -10.59
C ILE A 20 12.52 0.36 -9.35
N ALA A 21 13.65 -0.36 -9.25
CA ALA A 21 13.98 -1.18 -8.10
C ALA A 21 14.10 -0.36 -6.80
N GLY A 22 14.74 0.82 -6.86
CA GLY A 22 14.83 1.72 -5.71
C GLY A 22 13.47 2.25 -5.26
N LEU A 23 12.65 2.72 -6.20
CA LEU A 23 11.29 3.20 -5.91
C LEU A 23 10.41 2.10 -5.31
N ALA A 24 10.49 0.87 -5.85
CA ALA A 24 9.76 -0.27 -5.32
C ALA A 24 10.25 -0.65 -3.91
N LYS A 25 11.56 -0.59 -3.65
CA LYS A 25 12.12 -0.89 -2.33
C LYS A 25 11.69 0.11 -1.26
N GLU A 26 11.70 1.40 -1.59
CA GLU A 26 11.18 2.45 -0.70
C GLU A 26 9.69 2.29 -0.45
N THR A 27 8.92 1.95 -1.49
CA THR A 27 7.49 1.67 -1.36
C THR A 27 7.24 0.51 -0.40
N ALA A 28 8.00 -0.58 -0.52
CA ALA A 28 7.92 -1.71 0.41
C ALA A 28 8.23 -1.29 1.86
N ALA A 29 9.27 -0.46 2.05
CA ALA A 29 9.63 0.06 3.37
C ALA A 29 8.53 0.96 3.98
N VAL A 30 7.81 1.75 3.17
CA VAL A 30 6.65 2.53 3.63
C VAL A 30 5.55 1.60 4.14
N TYR A 31 5.19 0.57 3.37
CA TYR A 31 4.17 -0.41 3.80
C TYR A 31 4.58 -1.16 5.07
N GLU A 32 5.86 -1.53 5.19
CA GLU A 32 6.41 -2.17 6.39
C GLU A 32 6.30 -1.26 7.62
N LYS A 33 6.73 0.00 7.50
CA LYS A 33 6.63 1.01 8.58
C LYS A 33 5.18 1.26 8.97
N SER A 34 4.28 1.39 8.01
CA SER A 34 2.84 1.50 8.28
C SER A 34 2.31 0.27 9.01
N GLY A 35 2.73 -0.93 8.63
CA GLY A 35 2.38 -2.17 9.32
C GLY A 35 2.83 -2.14 10.77
N PHE A 36 4.08 -1.76 11.05
CA PHE A 36 4.59 -1.62 12.41
C PHE A 36 3.82 -0.59 13.24
N ALA A 37 3.47 0.56 12.64
CA ALA A 37 2.70 1.60 13.32
C ALA A 37 1.31 1.12 13.75
N LEU A 38 0.71 0.17 13.01
CA LEU A 38 -0.62 -0.37 13.31
C LEU A 38 -0.63 -1.58 14.27
N LYS A 39 0.52 -2.19 14.57
CA LYS A 39 0.61 -3.36 15.45
C LYS A 39 0.06 -3.15 16.88
N PRO A 40 0.19 -1.96 17.51
CA PRO A 40 -0.30 -1.77 18.88
C PRO A 40 -1.84 -1.73 19.03
N TYR A 41 -2.58 -1.63 17.92
CA TYR A 41 -4.04 -1.47 17.94
C TYR A 41 -4.76 -2.82 17.88
N ASP A 42 -6.05 -2.82 18.25
CA ASP A 42 -6.87 -4.04 18.29
C ASP A 42 -6.93 -4.72 16.91
N LEU A 43 -6.55 -6.00 16.88
CA LEU A 43 -6.58 -6.85 15.69
C LEU A 43 -8.00 -7.05 15.14
N LYS A 44 -9.04 -6.93 15.97
CA LYS A 44 -10.42 -6.99 15.48
C LYS A 44 -10.76 -5.85 14.52
N VAL A 45 -10.07 -4.72 14.65
CA VAL A 45 -10.25 -3.54 13.78
C VAL A 45 -9.17 -3.52 12.69
N MET A 46 -7.92 -3.76 13.08
CA MET A 46 -6.74 -3.58 12.22
C MET A 46 -6.23 -4.84 11.54
N GLY A 47 -6.73 -6.03 11.87
CA GLY A 47 -6.23 -7.31 11.34
C GLY A 47 -6.19 -7.35 9.82
N LYS A 48 -7.28 -6.94 9.18
CA LYS A 48 -7.38 -6.82 7.73
C LYS A 48 -6.40 -5.81 7.12
N TRP A 49 -6.25 -4.65 7.76
CA TRP A 49 -5.27 -3.64 7.32
C TRP A 49 -3.84 -4.16 7.43
N LEU A 50 -3.48 -4.81 8.53
CA LEU A 50 -2.16 -5.41 8.72
C LEU A 50 -1.84 -6.44 7.62
N LYS A 51 -2.80 -7.30 7.28
CA LYS A 51 -2.64 -8.28 6.19
C LYS A 51 -2.53 -7.64 4.81
N TYR A 52 -3.27 -6.55 4.56
CA TYR A 52 -3.12 -5.78 3.34
C TYR A 52 -1.75 -5.12 3.21
N LEU A 53 -1.26 -4.51 4.29
CA LEU A 53 0.05 -3.86 4.32
C LEU A 53 1.17 -4.89 4.14
N GLU A 54 1.07 -6.05 4.79
CA GLU A 54 1.97 -7.20 4.60
C GLU A 54 1.98 -7.68 3.14
N PHE A 55 0.80 -7.89 2.55
CA PHE A 55 0.64 -8.25 1.14
C PHE A 55 1.33 -7.23 0.21
N LYS A 56 1.04 -5.94 0.38
CA LYS A 56 1.60 -4.87 -0.45
C LYS A 56 3.11 -4.76 -0.29
N LYS A 57 3.62 -4.84 0.94
CA LYS A 57 5.05 -4.85 1.24
C LYS A 57 5.76 -5.93 0.42
N HIS A 58 5.28 -7.17 0.49
CA HIS A 58 5.88 -8.28 -0.26
C HIS A 58 5.76 -8.12 -1.78
N CYS A 59 4.64 -7.60 -2.29
CA CYS A 59 4.52 -7.31 -3.72
C CYS A 59 5.60 -6.33 -4.22
N TYR A 60 5.83 -5.24 -3.48
CA TYR A 60 6.81 -4.24 -3.87
C TYR A 60 8.25 -4.70 -3.62
N ASP A 61 8.51 -5.53 -2.62
CA ASP A 61 9.81 -6.20 -2.48
C ASP A 61 10.08 -7.12 -3.68
N THR A 62 9.12 -7.97 -4.08
CA THR A 62 9.25 -8.80 -5.29
C THR A 62 9.53 -7.95 -6.53
N CYS A 63 8.79 -6.85 -6.71
CA CYS A 63 9.03 -5.90 -7.79
C CYS A 63 10.47 -5.35 -7.74
N ALA A 64 10.96 -4.95 -6.56
CA ALA A 64 12.32 -4.47 -6.40
C ALA A 64 13.37 -5.52 -6.77
N TYR A 65 13.20 -6.77 -6.30
CA TYR A 65 14.11 -7.87 -6.62
C TYR A 65 14.17 -8.14 -8.14
N VAL A 66 13.04 -8.18 -8.83
CA VAL A 66 12.99 -8.44 -10.27
C VAL A 66 13.76 -7.36 -11.05
N TYR A 67 13.44 -6.09 -10.83
CA TYR A 67 14.12 -5.00 -11.55
C TYR A 67 15.58 -4.87 -11.16
N TYR A 68 15.95 -5.23 -9.93
CA TYR A 68 17.36 -5.30 -9.54
C TYR A 68 18.10 -6.44 -10.25
N ALA A 69 17.47 -7.60 -10.42
CA ALA A 69 18.00 -8.70 -11.23
C ALA A 69 18.23 -8.26 -12.70
N GLU A 70 17.29 -7.50 -13.29
CA GLU A 70 17.47 -6.94 -14.63
C GLU A 70 18.62 -5.93 -14.71
N HIS A 71 18.78 -5.10 -13.68
CA HIS A 71 19.90 -4.17 -13.59
C HIS A 71 21.24 -4.92 -13.50
N LEU A 72 21.33 -5.99 -12.71
CA LEU A 72 22.52 -6.83 -12.61
C LEU A 72 22.84 -7.56 -13.92
N LEU A 73 21.83 -7.98 -14.68
CA LEU A 73 22.01 -8.53 -16.01
C LEU A 73 22.68 -7.52 -16.95
N LYS A 74 22.28 -6.24 -16.91
CA LYS A 74 22.93 -5.18 -17.70
C LYS A 74 24.38 -4.92 -17.28
N GLN A 75 24.73 -5.23 -16.04
CA GLN A 75 26.11 -5.19 -15.53
C GLN A 75 26.87 -6.50 -15.78
N GLU A 76 26.30 -7.44 -16.54
CA GLU A 76 26.88 -8.76 -16.81
C GLU A 76 27.14 -9.58 -15.53
N LYS A 77 26.41 -9.30 -14.43
CA LYS A 77 26.52 -10.03 -13.15
C LYS A 77 25.38 -11.06 -13.02
N VAL A 78 25.28 -11.95 -14.00
CA VAL A 78 24.14 -12.87 -14.14
C VAL A 78 24.09 -13.92 -13.02
N GLY A 79 25.23 -14.40 -12.54
CA GLY A 79 25.27 -15.35 -11.40
C GLY A 79 24.63 -14.76 -10.14
N VAL A 80 24.91 -13.48 -9.87
CA VAL A 80 24.30 -12.75 -8.74
C VAL A 80 22.82 -12.46 -9.02
N ALA A 81 22.47 -12.09 -10.24
CA ALA A 81 21.09 -11.85 -10.64
C ALA A 81 20.20 -13.12 -10.45
N LEU A 82 20.75 -14.31 -10.70
CA LEU A 82 20.06 -15.58 -10.44
C LEU A 82 19.79 -15.84 -8.95
N ALA A 83 20.70 -15.44 -8.06
CA ALA A 83 20.44 -15.51 -6.62
C ALA A 83 19.35 -14.50 -6.21
N ILE A 84 19.37 -13.30 -6.77
CA ILE A 84 18.37 -12.25 -6.54
C ILE A 84 16.97 -12.66 -7.00
N ILE A 85 16.83 -13.23 -8.20
CA ILE A 85 15.51 -13.65 -8.71
C ILE A 85 14.94 -14.83 -7.90
N ALA A 86 15.78 -15.70 -7.34
CA ALA A 86 15.34 -16.75 -6.42
C ALA A 86 14.73 -16.17 -5.13
N GLU A 87 15.29 -15.09 -4.58
CA GLU A 87 14.69 -14.40 -3.43
C GLU A 87 13.38 -13.68 -3.82
N ALA A 88 13.29 -13.19 -5.07
CA ALA A 88 12.05 -12.61 -5.61
C ALA A 88 10.90 -13.63 -5.60
N GLU A 89 11.16 -14.88 -6.01
CA GLU A 89 10.16 -15.97 -5.99
C GLU A 89 9.70 -16.32 -4.57
N LYS A 90 10.63 -16.37 -3.62
CA LYS A 90 10.30 -16.61 -2.21
C LYS A 90 9.40 -15.51 -1.67
N THR A 91 9.73 -14.26 -1.97
CA THR A 91 8.93 -13.10 -1.56
C THR A 91 7.58 -13.05 -2.30
N TYR A 92 7.53 -13.51 -3.55
CA TYR A 92 6.29 -13.64 -4.31
C TYR A 92 5.34 -14.66 -3.68
N LYS A 93 5.87 -15.79 -3.19
CA LYS A 93 5.08 -16.78 -2.43
C LYS A 93 4.56 -16.17 -1.12
N GLN A 94 5.39 -15.42 -0.40
CA GLN A 94 4.96 -14.71 0.82
C GLN A 94 3.84 -13.70 0.55
N SER A 95 3.90 -12.95 -0.56
CA SER A 95 2.78 -12.08 -0.94
C SER A 95 1.53 -12.87 -1.31
N LEU A 96 1.64 -14.00 -2.02
CA LEU A 96 0.48 -14.85 -2.30
C LEU A 96 -0.20 -15.32 -1.01
N ASP A 97 0.60 -15.79 -0.04
CA ASP A 97 0.09 -16.28 1.24
C ASP A 97 -0.54 -15.15 2.07
N ALA A 98 0.10 -13.98 2.12
CA ALA A 98 -0.47 -12.79 2.76
C ALA A 98 -1.77 -12.33 2.09
N GLY A 99 -1.85 -12.41 0.76
CA GLY A 99 -3.04 -12.06 -0.02
C GLY A 99 -4.22 -13.01 0.25
N LYS A 100 -3.95 -14.31 0.42
CA LYS A 100 -4.94 -15.29 0.86
C LYS A 100 -5.37 -15.04 2.30
N ALA A 101 -4.42 -14.77 3.20
CA ALA A 101 -4.70 -14.47 4.59
C ALA A 101 -5.58 -13.20 4.74
N TYR A 102 -5.36 -12.19 3.90
CA TYR A 102 -6.19 -10.99 3.84
C TYR A 102 -7.66 -11.28 3.54
N ALA A 103 -7.95 -12.19 2.61
CA ALA A 103 -9.33 -12.55 2.23
C ALA A 103 -10.12 -13.18 3.39
N HIS A 104 -9.42 -13.75 4.37
CA HIS A 104 -9.98 -14.42 5.54
C HIS A 104 -9.78 -13.63 6.84
N ALA A 105 -9.15 -12.45 6.79
CA ALA A 105 -8.86 -11.66 7.98
C ALA A 105 -10.07 -10.84 8.43
N ASP A 106 -10.31 -10.82 9.75
CA ASP A 106 -11.27 -9.92 10.38
C ASP A 106 -10.75 -8.48 10.37
N GLY A 107 -11.66 -7.51 10.23
CA GLY A 107 -11.34 -6.09 10.28
C GLY A 107 -12.20 -5.22 9.38
N VAL A 108 -11.98 -3.91 9.49
CA VAL A 108 -12.72 -2.91 8.72
C VAL A 108 -12.32 -2.95 7.24
N GLY A 109 -13.31 -2.91 6.35
CA GLY A 109 -13.12 -2.83 4.90
C GLY A 109 -13.70 -4.01 4.13
N LEU A 110 -13.88 -3.84 2.81
CA LEU A 110 -14.41 -4.87 1.92
C LEU A 110 -13.50 -6.09 1.85
N SER A 111 -14.08 -7.30 1.83
CA SER A 111 -13.30 -8.51 1.52
C SER A 111 -13.01 -8.54 0.02
N ALA A 112 -11.74 -8.48 -0.32
CA ALA A 112 -11.25 -8.55 -1.70
C ALA A 112 -10.27 -9.72 -1.84
N LYS A 113 -10.05 -10.16 -3.07
CA LYS A 113 -9.06 -11.19 -3.41
C LYS A 113 -7.89 -10.53 -4.13
N PRO A 114 -6.95 -9.89 -3.39
CA PRO A 114 -5.89 -9.10 -4.01
C PRO A 114 -4.92 -9.93 -4.85
N ALA A 115 -4.82 -11.24 -4.60
CA ALA A 115 -4.07 -12.18 -5.44
C ALA A 115 -4.66 -12.36 -6.85
N ASP A 116 -5.96 -12.12 -7.03
CA ASP A 116 -6.63 -12.25 -8.34
C ASP A 116 -6.51 -10.96 -9.17
N HIS A 117 -6.04 -9.87 -8.57
CA HIS A 117 -5.91 -8.58 -9.23
C HIS A 117 -4.83 -8.63 -10.32
N CYS A 118 -5.06 -7.90 -11.42
CA CYS A 118 -4.19 -7.91 -12.60
C CYS A 118 -2.73 -7.52 -12.29
N PHE A 119 -2.51 -6.53 -11.42
CA PHE A 119 -1.18 -6.18 -10.91
C PHE A 119 -0.42 -7.40 -10.38
N PHE A 120 -1.05 -8.20 -9.51
CA PHE A 120 -0.40 -9.35 -8.87
C PHE A 120 -0.16 -10.50 -9.85
N ARG A 121 -1.13 -10.77 -10.74
CA ARG A 121 -0.98 -11.76 -11.81
C ARG A 121 0.19 -11.41 -12.74
N ARG A 122 0.31 -10.14 -13.13
CA ARG A 122 1.41 -9.66 -13.98
C ARG A 122 2.76 -9.73 -13.28
N LEU A 123 2.81 -9.41 -12.00
CA LEU A 123 4.02 -9.56 -11.20
C LEU A 123 4.54 -11.02 -11.22
N GLY A 124 3.64 -12.00 -11.11
CA GLY A 124 4.00 -13.42 -11.24
C GLY A 124 4.62 -13.75 -12.60
N THR A 125 3.97 -13.32 -13.69
CA THR A 125 4.52 -13.53 -15.05
C THR A 125 5.85 -12.84 -15.26
N LEU A 126 6.06 -11.66 -14.64
CA LEU A 126 7.30 -10.92 -14.74
C LEU A 126 8.45 -11.67 -14.05
N VAL A 127 8.23 -12.20 -12.84
CA VAL A 127 9.21 -13.04 -12.13
C VAL A 127 9.63 -14.24 -12.99
N GLU A 128 8.67 -14.98 -13.54
CA GLU A 128 8.94 -16.17 -14.36
C GLU A 128 9.72 -15.81 -15.65
N ASN A 129 9.31 -14.75 -16.34
CA ASN A 129 9.96 -14.29 -17.56
C ASN A 129 11.41 -13.84 -17.31
N THR A 130 11.63 -13.05 -16.26
CA THR A 130 12.97 -12.57 -15.89
C THR A 130 13.86 -13.71 -15.47
N ARG A 131 13.35 -14.70 -14.72
CA ARG A 131 14.10 -15.91 -14.38
C ARG A 131 14.54 -16.69 -15.61
N ARG A 132 13.60 -17.01 -16.51
CA ARG A 132 13.90 -17.73 -17.76
C ARG A 132 14.97 -17.01 -18.58
N LYS A 133 14.89 -15.68 -18.64
CA LYS A 133 15.89 -14.85 -19.30
C LYS A 133 17.26 -15.04 -18.65
N LEU A 134 17.38 -14.86 -17.34
CA LEU A 134 18.65 -14.99 -16.62
C LEU A 134 19.26 -16.39 -16.74
N GLU A 135 18.45 -17.45 -16.63
CA GLU A 135 18.91 -18.83 -16.79
C GLU A 135 19.46 -19.09 -18.20
N ARG A 136 18.79 -18.56 -19.23
CA ARG A 136 19.25 -18.64 -20.62
C ARG A 136 20.57 -17.90 -20.82
N GLU A 137 20.66 -16.65 -20.37
CA GLU A 137 21.87 -15.82 -20.49
C GLU A 137 23.06 -16.49 -19.77
N ASN A 138 22.85 -16.98 -18.54
CA ASN A 138 23.91 -17.65 -17.80
C ASN A 138 24.28 -19.00 -18.40
N GLY A 139 23.31 -19.76 -18.90
CA GLY A 139 23.52 -21.08 -19.47
C GLY A 139 24.15 -21.08 -20.86
N MET A 140 24.02 -19.98 -21.62
CA MET A 140 24.53 -19.89 -22.99
C MET A 140 25.75 -18.98 -23.15
N ILE A 141 25.90 -17.95 -22.31
CA ILE A 141 26.89 -16.89 -22.51
C ILE A 141 27.85 -16.79 -21.32
N PHE A 142 27.32 -16.57 -20.11
CA PHE A 142 28.16 -16.11 -19.00
C PHE A 142 28.76 -17.23 -18.14
N HIS A 143 28.05 -18.36 -17.98
CA HIS A 143 28.46 -19.50 -17.16
C HIS A 143 28.94 -19.14 -15.74
N GLN A 144 28.38 -18.08 -15.15
CA GLN A 144 28.78 -17.59 -13.85
C GLN A 144 28.24 -18.48 -12.74
N ARG A 145 29.04 -18.66 -11.69
CA ARG A 145 28.61 -19.35 -10.48
C ARG A 145 27.52 -18.54 -9.79
N VAL A 146 26.42 -19.21 -9.43
CA VAL A 146 25.34 -18.62 -8.65
C VAL A 146 25.72 -18.61 -7.16
N PRO A 147 25.72 -17.44 -6.48
CA PRO A 147 25.91 -17.37 -5.04
C PRO A 147 24.83 -18.14 -4.27
N THR A 148 25.20 -18.79 -3.17
CA THR A 148 24.26 -19.54 -2.32
C THR A 148 23.23 -18.64 -1.63
N ALA A 149 23.61 -17.39 -1.34
CA ALA A 149 22.74 -16.40 -0.72
C ALA A 149 22.65 -15.16 -1.62
N ALA A 150 21.44 -14.62 -1.74
CA ALA A 150 21.18 -13.36 -2.41
C ALA A 150 21.88 -12.21 -1.64
N PRO A 151 22.67 -11.35 -2.31
CA PRO A 151 23.23 -10.19 -1.64
C PRO A 151 22.12 -9.20 -1.29
N SER A 152 22.30 -8.48 -0.18
CA SER A 152 21.47 -7.31 0.11
C SER A 152 21.75 -6.20 -0.90
N PHE A 153 20.72 -5.44 -1.25
CA PHE A 153 20.87 -4.22 -2.02
C PHE A 153 20.06 -3.11 -1.36
N ASP A 154 20.69 -1.93 -1.30
CA ASP A 154 20.06 -0.70 -0.85
C ASP A 154 20.11 0.29 -2.01
N LEU A 155 19.11 0.19 -2.88
CA LEU A 155 18.92 1.16 -3.96
C LEU A 155 18.05 2.28 -3.42
N LYS A 156 18.63 3.46 -3.22
CA LYS A 156 17.89 4.68 -2.87
C LYS A 156 17.40 5.36 -4.14
N ALA A 157 16.10 5.63 -4.22
CA ALA A 157 15.54 6.39 -5.33
C ALA A 157 15.97 7.85 -5.18
N LYS A 158 16.76 8.36 -6.13
CA LYS A 158 17.15 9.78 -6.12
C LYS A 158 16.01 10.72 -6.56
N TYR A 159 15.00 10.17 -7.24
CA TYR A 159 13.90 10.90 -7.85
C TYR A 159 12.59 10.11 -7.69
N GLY A 160 11.45 10.80 -7.64
CA GLY A 160 10.13 10.17 -7.59
C GLY A 160 9.64 9.79 -6.19
N ILE A 161 10.36 10.17 -5.14
CA ILE A 161 9.89 10.04 -3.76
C ILE A 161 8.67 10.93 -3.58
N ALA A 162 7.56 10.34 -3.13
CA ALA A 162 6.33 11.08 -2.87
C ALA A 162 6.41 11.74 -1.50
N GLU A 163 6.35 13.08 -1.47
CA GLU A 163 6.23 13.84 -0.22
C GLU A 163 4.76 14.20 0.06
N PRO A 164 4.34 14.21 1.34
CA PRO A 164 3.02 14.69 1.72
C PRO A 164 2.84 16.15 1.33
N LYS A 165 1.82 16.46 0.52
CA LYS A 165 1.45 17.85 0.26
C LYS A 165 0.67 18.37 1.47
N THR A 166 1.20 19.41 2.12
CA THR A 166 0.49 20.09 3.22
C THR A 166 -0.83 20.64 2.69
N PRO A 167 -1.97 20.37 3.36
CA PRO A 167 -3.23 20.96 2.95
C PRO A 167 -3.19 22.47 3.18
N GLU A 168 -3.66 23.22 2.20
CA GLU A 168 -3.90 24.66 2.32
C GLU A 168 -5.16 24.87 3.16
N ILE A 169 -5.01 24.80 4.48
CA ILE A 169 -6.09 25.07 5.42
C ILE A 169 -6.13 26.57 5.65
N ASN A 170 -7.25 27.20 5.32
CA ASN A 170 -7.50 28.56 5.72
C ASN A 170 -7.90 28.58 7.20
N PHE A 171 -6.99 29.05 8.06
CA PHE A 171 -7.24 29.21 9.48
C PHE A 171 -7.94 30.53 9.82
N THR A 172 -8.22 31.39 8.83
CA THR A 172 -9.04 32.58 9.04
C THR A 172 -10.46 32.14 9.35
N PRO A 173 -10.98 32.44 10.56
CA PRO A 173 -12.37 32.16 10.88
C PRO A 173 -13.26 32.85 9.87
N ASP A 174 -14.28 32.12 9.38
CA ASP A 174 -15.28 32.71 8.52
C ASP A 174 -15.90 33.94 9.20
N PRO A 175 -16.08 35.08 8.51
CA PRO A 175 -16.62 36.30 9.12
C PRO A 175 -17.93 36.11 9.89
N ARG A 176 -18.73 35.10 9.52
CA ARG A 176 -19.96 34.70 10.25
C ARG A 176 -19.70 34.31 11.70
N TRP A 177 -18.48 33.88 12.05
CA TRP A 177 -18.09 33.60 13.43
C TRP A 177 -18.02 34.87 14.28
N ASN A 178 -17.76 36.05 13.72
CA ASN A 178 -17.68 37.29 14.50
C ASN A 178 -19.02 37.61 15.17
N ASP A 179 -20.12 37.51 14.42
CA ASP A 179 -21.47 37.77 14.93
C ASP A 179 -21.96 36.63 15.84
N ALA A 180 -21.66 35.38 15.47
CA ALA A 180 -22.04 34.20 16.25
C ALA A 180 -21.33 34.14 17.61
N TYR A 181 -20.08 34.61 17.68
CA TYR A 181 -19.28 34.63 18.91
C TYR A 181 -19.88 35.57 19.96
N ILE A 182 -20.47 36.69 19.55
CA ILE A 182 -21.16 37.62 20.46
C ILE A 182 -22.38 36.94 21.12
N GLY A 183 -23.05 36.05 20.41
CA GLY A 183 -24.15 35.23 20.94
C GLY A 183 -23.70 34.10 21.88
N PHE A 184 -22.40 33.78 21.92
CA PHE A 184 -21.85 32.72 22.75
C PHE A 184 -21.66 33.20 24.19
N ASN A 185 -22.68 32.99 25.02
CA ASN A 185 -22.67 33.37 26.42
C ASN A 185 -22.45 32.15 27.32
N GLU A 186 -21.23 32.00 27.84
CA GLU A 186 -20.82 30.90 28.73
C GLU A 186 -21.70 30.74 29.98
N LYS A 187 -22.28 31.83 30.50
CA LYS A 187 -23.17 31.76 31.67
C LYS A 187 -24.49 31.09 31.33
N LYS A 188 -25.02 31.35 30.12
CA LYS A 188 -26.21 30.65 29.60
C LYS A 188 -25.92 29.18 29.30
N ILE A 189 -24.66 28.81 29.04
CA ILE A 189 -24.27 27.41 28.86
C ILE A 189 -24.41 26.66 30.19
N LEU A 190 -23.91 27.20 31.30
CA LEU A 190 -24.04 26.58 32.62
C LEU A 190 -25.50 26.45 33.08
N GLU A 191 -26.31 27.47 32.81
CA GLU A 191 -27.77 27.45 33.02
C GLU A 191 -28.47 26.42 32.11
N SER A 192 -28.04 26.27 30.86
CA SER A 192 -28.58 25.27 29.92
C SER A 192 -28.19 23.83 30.28
N ILE A 193 -27.00 23.62 30.87
CA ILE A 193 -26.54 22.30 31.35
C ILE A 193 -27.32 21.91 32.61
N THR A 194 -27.42 22.81 33.58
CA THR A 194 -28.21 22.56 34.81
C THR A 194 -29.70 22.35 34.54
N THR A 195 -30.29 23.08 33.57
CA THR A 195 -31.69 22.84 33.14
C THR A 195 -31.85 21.60 32.24
N ARG A 196 -30.83 21.22 31.46
CA ARG A 196 -30.81 19.94 30.72
C ARG A 196 -30.69 18.74 31.66
N ASP A 197 -29.91 18.82 32.72
CA ASP A 197 -29.82 17.76 33.73
C ASP A 197 -31.15 17.59 34.49
N ALA A 198 -31.91 18.68 34.67
CA ALA A 198 -33.27 18.64 35.20
C ALA A 198 -34.27 18.01 34.21
N ARG A 199 -34.14 18.27 32.89
CA ARG A 199 -34.97 17.65 31.83
C ARG A 199 -34.56 16.21 31.50
N ALA A 200 -33.29 15.84 31.62
CA ALA A 200 -32.78 14.49 31.39
C ALA A 200 -33.29 13.49 32.45
N LYS A 201 -33.60 13.96 33.66
CA LYS A 201 -34.32 13.16 34.68
C LYS A 201 -35.77 12.87 34.32
N GLN A 202 -36.37 13.59 33.35
CA GLN A 202 -37.72 13.35 32.82
C GLN A 202 -37.74 12.64 31.45
N HIS A 203 -36.58 12.47 30.79
CA HIS A 203 -36.48 11.82 29.48
C HIS A 203 -35.64 10.52 29.56
N LYS A 204 -35.83 9.74 30.63
CA LYS A 204 -35.41 8.33 30.72
C LYS A 204 -36.44 7.42 30.04
N GLU A 205 -36.82 7.75 28.82
CA GLU A 205 -37.52 6.84 27.91
C GLU A 205 -37.32 7.40 26.49
N LYS A 206 -36.67 6.61 25.62
CA LYS A 206 -36.29 6.89 24.21
C LYS A 206 -35.02 7.76 24.06
N THR A 207 -33.98 7.39 23.32
CA THR A 207 -33.72 6.28 22.38
C THR A 207 -32.22 6.25 22.07
N ASP A 208 -31.75 5.07 21.64
CA ASP A 208 -30.47 4.73 20.97
C ASP A 208 -29.51 5.87 20.61
N ARG A 209 -28.32 5.85 21.23
CA ARG A 209 -27.13 6.59 20.77
C ARG A 209 -25.94 5.67 20.46
N ASP A 210 -26.23 4.44 20.03
CA ASP A 210 -25.24 3.55 19.43
C ASP A 210 -25.59 3.31 17.96
N ALA A 211 -25.72 4.38 17.17
CA ALA A 211 -25.79 4.23 15.72
C ALA A 211 -24.39 3.84 15.21
N PRO A 212 -24.20 2.64 14.65
CA PRO A 212 -22.94 2.28 14.02
C PRO A 212 -22.67 3.25 12.87
N VAL A 213 -21.43 3.73 12.74
CA VAL A 213 -21.01 4.52 11.58
C VAL A 213 -21.31 3.70 10.33
N GLU A 214 -22.20 4.21 9.48
CA GLU A 214 -22.57 3.51 8.25
C GLU A 214 -21.30 3.28 7.40
N PRO A 215 -20.99 2.02 7.05
CA PRO A 215 -19.86 1.72 6.20
C PRO A 215 -20.02 2.45 4.87
N ILE A 216 -19.08 3.34 4.55
CA ILE A 216 -19.03 3.99 3.24
C ILE A 216 -18.94 2.88 2.19
N PRO A 217 -19.92 2.74 1.29
CA PRO A 217 -19.87 1.71 0.26
C PRO A 217 -18.80 2.09 -0.76
N GLU A 218 -17.58 1.59 -0.54
CA GLU A 218 -16.51 1.64 -1.52
C GLU A 218 -16.94 0.85 -2.76
N LYS A 219 -16.70 1.41 -3.94
CA LYS A 219 -17.10 0.77 -5.20
C LYS A 219 -16.40 -0.60 -5.32
N PRO A 220 -17.13 -1.69 -5.59
CA PRO A 220 -16.52 -2.99 -5.76
C PRO A 220 -15.52 -2.94 -6.92
N ILE A 221 -14.31 -3.44 -6.67
CA ILE A 221 -13.30 -3.63 -7.69
C ILE A 221 -13.72 -4.87 -8.48
N PHE A 222 -14.25 -4.66 -9.69
CA PHE A 222 -14.74 -5.75 -10.52
C PHE A 222 -13.62 -6.70 -10.93
N HIS A 223 -13.86 -7.99 -10.74
CA HIS A 223 -13.04 -9.05 -11.31
C HIS A 223 -13.46 -9.25 -12.77
N THR A 224 -12.48 -9.09 -13.67
CA THR A 224 -12.44 -9.55 -15.07
C THR A 224 -13.46 -8.95 -16.04
N ASP A 225 -12.96 -8.02 -16.87
CA ASP A 225 -13.12 -7.93 -18.34
C ASP A 225 -12.67 -6.57 -18.90
N LYS A 226 -12.29 -5.63 -18.02
CA LYS A 226 -11.58 -4.40 -18.37
C LYS A 226 -10.25 -4.29 -17.62
N ASP A 227 -9.40 -5.31 -17.74
CA ASP A 227 -8.03 -5.20 -17.23
C ASP A 227 -7.35 -3.98 -17.90
N PRO A 228 -6.69 -3.09 -17.14
CA PRO A 228 -5.99 -1.96 -17.72
C PRO A 228 -4.95 -2.45 -18.73
N LYS A 229 -4.91 -1.85 -19.93
CA LYS A 229 -3.89 -2.17 -20.96
C LYS A 229 -2.49 -1.64 -20.62
N THR A 230 -2.31 -1.00 -19.46
CA THR A 230 -1.02 -0.46 -18.99
C THR A 230 -0.07 -1.58 -18.58
N ASP A 231 1.24 -1.47 -18.76
CA ASP A 231 2.18 -2.56 -18.40
C ASP A 231 2.19 -2.87 -16.90
N SER A 232 1.91 -1.85 -16.07
CA SER A 232 1.90 -1.94 -14.61
C SER A 232 0.73 -2.75 -14.04
N GLY A 233 -0.40 -2.85 -14.75
CA GLY A 233 -1.64 -3.42 -14.19
C GLY A 233 -2.29 -2.57 -13.11
N CYS A 234 -1.81 -1.34 -12.90
CA CYS A 234 -2.46 -0.35 -12.05
C CYS A 234 -3.36 0.57 -12.91
N VAL A 235 -4.47 1.02 -12.33
CA VAL A 235 -5.25 2.14 -12.88
C VAL A 235 -4.54 3.43 -12.47
N LEU A 236 -3.93 4.12 -13.43
CA LEU A 236 -3.45 5.49 -13.22
C LEU A 236 -4.65 6.42 -13.35
N SER A 237 -5.10 7.02 -12.24
CA SER A 237 -6.14 8.05 -12.20
C SER A 237 -5.52 9.44 -12.13
#